data_AF-A0A658KEI8-F1
#
_entry.id   AF-A0A658KEI8-F1
#
_cell.length_a   1.000
_cell.length_b   1.000
_cell.length_c   1.000
_cell.angle_alpha   90.00
_cell.angle_beta   90.00
_cell.angle_gamma   90.00
#
_symmetry.space_group_name_H-M   'P 1'
#
loop_
_entity.id
_entity.type
_entity.pdbx_description
1 polymer ?
#
loop_
_entity_poly.entity_id
_entity_poly.type
_entity_poly.pdbx_seq_one_letter_code
_entity_poly.pdbx_strand_id
1 'polypeptide(L)'
;MTTTRQVSRDATGLLVMGEKSTIELSDTKRRSVGLGSAADEVVAIRQLWERMANRALENAGSDARIDSRSLKAQGLDREATMHLGRVASDMERRGKASDRGDGNRQVAVNNAMLEQI
;
A
#
# COMPACT_ATOMS: atom_id res chain seq x y z
N MET A 1 -12.90 -6.18 6.33
CA MET A 1 -13.95 -5.56 5.50
C MET A 1 -14.46 -4.32 6.21
N THR A 2 -14.55 -3.19 5.51
CA THR A 2 -15.09 -1.92 6.04
C THR A 2 -16.33 -1.52 5.23
N THR A 3 -17.13 -0.59 5.77
CA THR A 3 -18.28 0.01 5.09
C THR A 3 -17.88 1.28 4.34
N THR A 4 -18.58 1.58 3.24
CA THR A 4 -18.43 2.83 2.46
C THR A 4 -19.35 3.95 2.96
N ARG A 5 -20.08 3.70 4.05
CA ARG A 5 -21.00 4.64 4.69
C ARG A 5 -20.62 4.86 6.15
N GLN A 6 -20.93 6.05 6.63
CA GLN A 6 -20.83 6.37 8.06
C GLN A 6 -21.83 5.50 8.83
N VAL A 7 -21.41 5.02 9.99
CA VAL A 7 -22.26 4.20 10.87
C VAL A 7 -22.58 5.03 12.11
N SER A 8 -23.86 5.14 12.43
CA SER A 8 -24.34 5.76 13.66
C SER A 8 -25.34 4.82 14.36
N ARG A 9 -25.84 5.24 15.53
CA ARG A 9 -26.93 4.54 16.23
C ARG A 9 -28.19 5.40 16.19
N ASP A 10 -29.34 4.77 15.99
CA ASP A 10 -30.63 5.44 16.12
C ASP A 10 -31.07 5.57 17.60
N ALA A 11 -32.27 6.12 17.82
CA ALA A 11 -32.83 6.32 19.17
C ALA A 11 -33.06 5.01 19.95
N THR A 12 -33.13 3.87 19.26
CA THR A 12 -33.27 2.54 19.88
C THR A 12 -31.91 1.86 20.11
N GLY A 13 -30.81 2.49 19.68
CA GLY A 13 -29.46 1.98 19.78
C GLY A 13 -29.04 1.06 18.63
N LEU A 14 -29.90 0.85 17.63
CA LEU A 14 -29.61 0.01 16.48
C LEU A 14 -28.65 0.73 15.52
N LEU A 15 -27.71 -0.02 14.92
CA LEU A 15 -26.78 0.53 13.93
C LEU A 15 -27.52 0.90 12.65
N VAL A 16 -27.28 2.11 12.17
CA VAL A 16 -27.82 2.63 10.91
C VAL A 16 -26.70 3.14 10.00
N MET A 17 -26.90 2.96 8.70
CA MET A 17 -25.97 3.42 7.66
C MET A 17 -26.40 4.79 7.16
N GLY A 18 -25.49 5.76 7.24
CA GLY A 18 -25.74 7.14 6.85
C GLY A 18 -25.15 7.51 5.49
N GLU A 19 -24.65 8.74 5.43
CA GLU A 19 -23.96 9.30 4.28
C GLU A 19 -22.71 8.52 3.90
N LYS A 20 -22.21 8.80 2.70
CA LYS A 20 -20.93 8.28 2.21
C LYS A 20 -19.81 8.63 3.21
N SER A 21 -18.96 7.66 3.52
CA SER A 21 -17.82 7.92 4.41
C SER A 21 -16.90 8.98 3.79
N THR A 22 -16.21 9.76 4.62
CA THR A 22 -15.43 10.93 4.18
C THR A 22 -14.36 10.54 3.15
N ILE A 23 -13.67 9.42 3.35
CA ILE A 23 -12.63 8.90 2.45
C ILE A 23 -13.16 8.55 1.05
N GLU A 24 -14.45 8.27 0.93
CA GLU A 24 -15.10 7.88 -0.30
C GLU A 24 -15.65 9.11 -1.07
N LEU A 25 -15.62 10.31 -0.49
CA LEU A 25 -16.01 11.56 -1.15
C LEU A 25 -14.97 11.98 -2.21
N SER A 26 -15.41 12.70 -3.25
CA SER A 26 -14.49 13.35 -4.19
C SER A 26 -13.67 14.43 -3.48
N ASP A 27 -12.44 14.67 -3.94
CA ASP A 27 -11.58 15.70 -3.36
C ASP A 27 -12.24 17.10 -3.38
N THR A 28 -13.03 17.41 -4.42
CA THR A 28 -13.82 18.65 -4.46
C THR A 28 -14.81 18.75 -3.30
N LYS A 29 -15.52 17.66 -2.99
CA LYS A 29 -16.46 17.63 -1.87
C LYS A 29 -15.76 17.63 -0.52
N ARG A 30 -14.62 16.94 -0.39
CA ARG A 30 -13.79 16.95 0.82
C ARG A 30 -13.32 18.36 1.16
N ARG A 31 -12.81 19.10 0.17
CA ARG A 31 -12.38 20.50 0.35
C ARG A 31 -13.52 21.41 0.79
N SER A 32 -14.73 21.24 0.24
CA SER A 32 -15.87 22.07 0.64
C SER A 32 -16.38 21.84 2.07
N VAL A 33 -15.97 20.74 2.71
CA VAL A 33 -16.23 20.46 4.13
C VAL A 33 -14.97 20.62 5.00
N GLY A 34 -13.93 21.28 4.50
CA GLY A 34 -12.70 21.58 5.25
C GLY A 34 -11.73 20.41 5.43
N LEU A 35 -11.88 19.33 4.65
CA LEU A 35 -10.98 18.18 4.68
C LEU A 35 -9.88 18.29 3.61
N GLY A 36 -8.73 17.66 3.90
CA GLY A 36 -7.66 17.42 2.93
C GLY A 36 -8.08 16.42 1.83
N SER A 37 -7.15 16.08 0.94
CA SER A 37 -7.41 15.09 -0.11
C SER A 37 -7.65 13.70 0.48
N ALA A 38 -8.26 12.79 -0.29
CA ALA A 38 -8.33 11.39 0.11
C ALA A 38 -6.94 10.76 0.23
N ALA A 39 -5.98 11.22 -0.59
CA ALA A 39 -4.59 10.75 -0.53
C ALA A 39 -3.92 11.08 0.81
N ASP A 40 -4.16 12.27 1.38
CA ASP A 40 -3.62 12.65 2.70
C ASP A 40 -4.12 11.72 3.80
N GLU A 41 -5.41 11.35 3.75
CA GLU A 41 -5.99 10.40 4.70
C GLU A 41 -5.42 8.99 4.52
N VAL A 42 -5.20 8.54 3.28
CA VAL A 42 -4.53 7.26 3.00
C VAL A 42 -3.10 7.25 3.54
N VAL A 43 -2.36 8.35 3.43
CA VAL A 43 -1.02 8.48 4.04
C VAL A 43 -1.09 8.35 5.56
N ALA A 44 -2.04 9.01 6.21
CA ALA A 44 -2.24 8.91 7.66
C ALA A 44 -2.60 7.47 8.10
N ILE A 45 -3.46 6.78 7.34
CA ILE A 45 -3.81 5.37 7.58
C ILE A 45 -2.58 4.47 7.43
N ARG A 46 -1.76 4.68 6.39
CA ARG A 46 -0.52 3.91 6.17
C ARG A 46 0.47 4.09 7.32
N GLN A 47 0.64 5.30 7.82
CA GLN A 47 1.50 5.58 8.97
C GLN A 47 0.96 4.94 10.26
N LEU A 48 -0.37 4.94 10.47
CA LEU A 48 -0.98 4.26 11.62
C LEU A 48 -0.72 2.75 11.55
N TRP A 49 -0.94 2.15 10.38
CA TRP A 49 -0.66 0.74 10.16
C TRP A 49 0.82 0.41 10.36
N GLU A 50 1.74 1.22 9.82
CA GLU A 50 3.19 1.06 9.97
C GLU A 50 3.58 0.98 11.45
N ARG A 51 3.10 1.92 12.28
CA ARG A 51 3.37 1.92 13.73
C ARG A 51 2.87 0.65 14.40
N MET A 52 1.64 0.23 14.10
CA MET A 52 1.03 -0.97 14.68
C MET A 52 1.78 -2.24 14.24
N ALA A 53 2.15 -2.35 12.96
CA ALA A 53 2.86 -3.48 12.40
C ALA A 53 4.28 -3.59 12.96
N ASN A 54 5.02 -2.49 13.04
CA ASN A 54 6.36 -2.46 13.63
C ASN A 54 6.34 -2.82 15.11
N ARG A 55 5.32 -2.38 15.87
CA ARG A 55 5.14 -2.80 17.25
C ARG A 55 4.88 -4.30 17.38
N ALA A 56 4.10 -4.87 16.47
CA ALA A 56 3.86 -6.32 16.43
C ALA A 56 5.14 -7.10 16.09
N LEU A 57 5.95 -6.62 15.15
CA LEU A 57 7.25 -7.22 14.81
C LEU A 57 8.21 -7.22 16.00
N GLU A 58 8.32 -6.09 16.70
CA GLU A 58 9.13 -5.97 17.91
C GLU A 58 8.67 -6.95 19.00
N ASN A 59 7.36 -7.03 19.27
CA ASN A 59 6.80 -7.96 20.25
C ASN A 59 7.04 -9.43 19.89
N ALA A 60 7.19 -9.74 18.59
CA ALA A 60 7.52 -11.06 18.09
C ALA A 60 9.03 -11.37 18.09
N GLY A 61 9.87 -10.42 18.55
CA GLY A 61 11.33 -10.57 18.55
C GLY A 61 11.96 -10.45 17.16
N SER A 62 11.28 -9.81 16.20
CA SER A 62 11.79 -9.58 14.85
C SER A 62 12.53 -8.24 14.72
N ASP A 63 13.71 -8.29 14.12
CA ASP A 63 14.49 -7.09 13.78
C ASP A 63 13.96 -6.37 12.54
N ALA A 64 13.05 -6.97 11.79
CA ALA A 64 12.46 -6.36 10.61
C ALA A 64 11.70 -5.07 10.96
N ARG A 65 11.79 -4.06 10.09
CA ARG A 65 11.03 -2.81 10.18
C ARG A 65 10.39 -2.49 8.83
N ILE A 66 9.22 -1.89 8.91
CA ILE A 66 8.42 -1.45 7.77
C ILE A 66 8.45 0.07 7.73
N ASP A 67 8.66 0.62 6.55
CA ASP A 67 8.52 2.04 6.26
C ASP A 67 7.50 2.21 5.13
N SER A 68 6.40 2.92 5.41
CA SER A 68 5.27 3.09 4.51
C SER A 68 5.47 4.21 3.47
N ARG A 69 6.56 4.96 3.57
CA ARG A 69 6.94 5.97 2.58
C ARG A 69 7.30 5.29 1.25
N SER A 70 7.20 6.00 0.14
CA SER A 70 7.73 5.49 -1.13
C SER A 70 9.24 5.31 -1.05
N LEU A 71 9.81 4.40 -1.85
CA LEU A 71 11.26 4.19 -1.93
C LEU A 71 12.02 5.50 -2.14
N LYS A 72 11.53 6.36 -3.05
CA LYS A 72 12.07 7.71 -3.26
C LYS A 72 12.07 8.57 -1.99
N ALA A 73 10.98 8.55 -1.20
CA ALA A 73 10.89 9.30 0.05
C ALA A 73 11.72 8.68 1.20
N GLN A 74 12.13 7.42 1.06
CA GLN A 74 13.14 6.78 1.92
C GLN A 74 14.57 7.07 1.45
N GLY A 75 14.75 7.71 0.28
CA GLY A 75 16.06 7.93 -0.32
C GLY A 75 16.65 6.68 -1.00
N LEU A 76 15.82 5.66 -1.25
CA LEU A 76 16.23 4.41 -1.90
C LEU A 76 16.02 4.50 -3.41
N ASP A 77 17.10 4.33 -4.16
CA ASP A 77 17.08 4.30 -5.63
C ASP A 77 16.95 2.87 -6.17
N ARG A 78 15.96 2.14 -5.64
CA ARG A 78 15.71 0.76 -6.04
C ARG A 78 14.86 0.73 -7.31
N GLU A 79 15.39 0.09 -8.34
CA GLU A 79 14.71 -0.13 -9.61
C GLU A 79 13.45 -1.00 -9.43
N ALA A 80 12.34 -0.57 -10.03
CA ALA A 80 11.07 -1.29 -9.98
C ALA A 80 11.04 -2.45 -10.98
N THR A 81 10.47 -3.57 -10.56
CA THR A 81 10.20 -4.70 -11.46
C THR A 81 8.96 -4.43 -12.34
N MET A 82 8.94 -5.01 -13.52
CA MET A 82 7.77 -5.03 -14.40
C MET A 82 6.77 -6.11 -13.99
N HIS A 83 5.47 -5.77 -14.02
CA HIS A 83 4.44 -6.79 -13.88
C HIS A 83 4.48 -7.76 -15.06
N LEU A 84 4.67 -9.05 -14.78
CA LEU A 84 4.81 -10.08 -15.83
C LEU A 84 3.56 -10.20 -16.71
N GLY A 85 2.37 -10.05 -16.13
CA GLY A 85 1.11 -10.38 -16.81
C GLY A 85 0.93 -11.89 -16.97
N ARG A 86 -0.26 -12.28 -17.46
CA ARG A 86 -0.69 -13.69 -17.49
C ARG A 86 0.22 -14.60 -18.31
N VAL A 87 0.61 -14.16 -19.52
CA VAL A 87 1.39 -14.97 -20.47
C VAL A 87 2.79 -15.24 -19.95
N ALA A 88 3.54 -14.20 -19.57
CA ALA A 88 4.88 -14.37 -19.02
C ALA A 88 4.85 -15.18 -17.71
N SER A 89 3.86 -14.95 -16.84
CA SER A 89 3.71 -15.75 -15.62
C SER A 89 3.51 -17.25 -15.90
N ASP A 90 2.74 -17.60 -16.93
CA ASP A 90 2.53 -19.01 -17.32
C ASP A 90 3.78 -19.62 -17.96
N MET A 91 4.53 -18.85 -18.78
CA MET A 91 5.81 -19.28 -19.33
C MET A 91 6.82 -19.59 -18.21
N GLU A 92 7.03 -18.65 -17.30
CA GLU A 92 8.00 -18.80 -16.19
C GLU A 92 7.62 -19.96 -15.27
N ARG A 93 6.32 -20.16 -14.98
CA ARG A 93 5.84 -21.30 -14.19
C ARG A 93 6.15 -22.65 -14.85
N ARG A 94 6.19 -22.71 -16.18
CA ARG A 94 6.55 -23.90 -16.96
C ARG A 94 8.06 -24.01 -17.22
N GLY A 95 8.87 -23.19 -16.57
CA GLY A 95 10.33 -23.16 -16.75
C GLY A 95 10.78 -22.57 -18.09
N LYS A 96 9.94 -21.79 -18.77
CA LYS A 96 10.29 -21.07 -20.00
C LYS A 96 10.54 -19.61 -19.69
N ALA A 97 11.73 -19.12 -20.03
CA ALA A 97 12.07 -17.71 -19.85
C ALA A 97 11.18 -16.81 -20.71
N SER A 98 10.87 -15.64 -20.18
CA SER A 98 10.12 -14.57 -20.83
C SER A 98 10.89 -13.25 -20.74
N ASP A 99 10.76 -12.38 -21.74
CA ASP A 99 11.46 -11.09 -21.77
C ASP A 99 11.21 -10.24 -20.52
N ARG A 100 9.98 -10.27 -19.98
CA ARG A 100 9.65 -9.57 -18.72
C ARG A 100 10.28 -10.22 -17.50
N GLY A 101 10.39 -11.55 -17.49
CA GLY A 101 11.10 -12.28 -16.45
C GLY A 101 12.60 -11.98 -16.47
N ASP A 102 13.20 -11.93 -17.66
CA ASP A 102 14.61 -11.56 -17.85
C ASP A 102 14.86 -10.12 -17.41
N GLY A 103 13.99 -9.19 -17.78
CA GLY A 103 14.04 -7.81 -17.28
C GLY A 103 13.99 -7.73 -15.75
N ASN A 104 13.10 -8.49 -15.11
CA ASN A 104 13.02 -8.52 -13.64
C ASN A 104 14.23 -9.17 -12.98
N ARG A 105 14.81 -10.21 -13.60
CA ARG A 105 16.07 -10.81 -13.15
C ARG A 105 17.21 -9.78 -13.21
N GLN A 106 17.30 -9.00 -14.29
CA GLN A 106 18.29 -7.94 -14.42
C GLN A 106 18.10 -6.84 -13.37
N VAL A 107 16.86 -6.38 -13.16
CA VAL A 107 16.52 -5.41 -12.09
C VAL A 107 16.94 -5.93 -10.71
N ALA A 108 16.77 -7.23 -10.44
CA ALA A 108 17.21 -7.83 -9.18
C ALA A 108 18.74 -7.79 -9.03
N VAL A 109 19.49 -8.07 -10.11
CA VAL A 109 20.96 -7.95 -10.12
C VAL A 109 21.40 -6.51 -9.89
N ASN A 110 20.80 -5.53 -10.57
CA ASN A 110 21.12 -4.11 -10.41
C ASN A 110 20.90 -3.65 -8.96
N ASN A 111 19.75 -3.98 -8.38
CA ASN A 111 19.42 -3.62 -7.00
C ASN A 111 20.38 -4.28 -5.99
N ALA A 112 20.79 -5.53 -6.22
CA ALA A 112 21.76 -6.20 -5.36
C ALA A 112 23.16 -5.56 -5.42
N MET A 113 23.54 -4.97 -6.56
CA MET A 113 24.80 -4.22 -6.68
C MET A 113 24.73 -2.88 -5.92
N LEU A 114 23.59 -2.22 -5.91
CA LEU A 114 23.39 -0.96 -5.16
C LEU A 114 23.46 -1.16 -3.65
N GLU A 115 23.03 -2.32 -3.14
CA GLU A 115 23.06 -2.65 -1.70
C GLU A 115 24.47 -2.99 -1.17
N GLN A 116 25.48 -3.13 -2.04
CA GLN A 116 26.87 -3.47 -1.66
C GLN A 116 27.81 -2.25 -1.55
N ILE A 117 27.31 -1.05 -1.82
CA ILE A 117 28.07 0.22 -1.77
C ILE A 117 27.77 0.94 -0.45
#